data_AF-A0A7W7TVA6-F1
#
_entry.id   AF-A0A7W7TVA6-F1
#
_cell.length_a   1.000
_cell.length_b   1.000
_cell.length_c   1.000
_cell.angle_alpha   90.00
_cell.angle_beta   90.00
_cell.angle_gamma   90.00
#
_symmetry.space_group_name_H-M   'P 1'
#
loop_
_entity.id
_entity.type
_entity.pdbx_description
1 polymer ?
#
loop_
_entity_poly.entity_id
_entity_poly.type
_entity_poly.pdbx_seq_one_letter_code
_entity_poly.pdbx_strand_id
1 'polypeptide(L)'
;MTQQLVSSVPLTAAQAAKLLGREPVASPQVVPSPRKPAVGEPVTPSTDRHPKKDPEEDTPNPPPAAQESPRIDDARAVIGTLPALSPALRHIPPGMRDELARLAARWLDAGHTSSDIHEHIQRCLPGAGTLVQRPGGFVRYLLRDVPAKELPRPANRLSPRLEGARECAGDHTQPMLFRPLGDETHCPQCALKART
;
A
#
# COMPACT_ATOMS: atom_id res chain seq x y z
N MET A 1 7.88 -4.58 -43.82
CA MET A 1 7.63 -3.16 -43.49
C MET A 1 6.19 -3.04 -43.02
N THR A 2 5.93 -2.98 -41.72
CA THR A 2 4.59 -2.79 -41.16
C THR A 2 4.41 -1.32 -40.81
N GLN A 3 3.62 -0.59 -41.59
CA GLN A 3 3.26 0.78 -41.24
C GLN A 3 2.14 0.76 -40.20
N GLN A 4 2.45 1.22 -38.99
CA GLN A 4 1.45 1.40 -37.94
C GLN A 4 0.91 2.83 -38.03
N LEU A 5 -0.36 2.96 -38.44
CA LEU A 5 -1.09 4.23 -38.45
C LEU A 5 -1.57 4.53 -37.03
N VAL A 6 -0.84 5.37 -36.30
CA VAL A 6 -1.27 5.88 -34.98
C VAL A 6 -1.94 7.24 -35.21
N SER A 7 -3.26 7.27 -35.11
CA SER A 7 -4.02 8.53 -35.12
C SER A 7 -4.06 9.10 -33.71
N SER A 8 -3.62 10.35 -33.55
CA SER A 8 -3.55 11.08 -32.27
C SER A 8 -4.70 12.07 -32.08
N VAL A 9 -5.82 11.90 -32.80
CA VAL A 9 -6.99 12.79 -32.66
C VAL A 9 -7.78 12.39 -31.41
N PRO A 10 -7.88 13.26 -30.39
CA PRO A 10 -8.65 12.95 -29.18
C PRO A 10 -10.14 12.88 -29.51
N LEU A 11 -10.82 11.90 -28.91
CA LEU A 11 -12.27 11.74 -29.04
C LEU A 11 -12.99 12.94 -28.43
N THR A 12 -13.98 13.47 -29.14
CA THR A 12 -14.85 14.53 -28.62
C THR A 12 -15.80 13.99 -27.55
N ALA A 13 -16.31 14.87 -26.68
CA ALA A 13 -17.20 14.48 -25.58
C ALA A 13 -18.45 13.70 -26.07
N ALA A 14 -18.99 14.03 -27.24
CA ALA A 14 -20.12 13.32 -27.85
C ALA A 14 -19.73 11.91 -28.33
N GLN A 15 -18.51 11.71 -28.82
CA GLN A 15 -18.00 10.40 -29.23
C GLN A 15 -17.71 9.50 -28.02
N ALA A 16 -17.20 10.08 -26.93
CA ALA A 16 -17.00 9.36 -25.67
C ALA A 16 -18.33 8.93 -25.03
N ALA A 17 -19.35 9.79 -25.09
CA ALA A 17 -20.69 9.47 -24.60
C ALA A 17 -21.34 8.31 -25.38
N LYS A 18 -21.09 8.21 -26.69
CA LYS A 18 -21.56 7.07 -27.51
C LYS A 18 -20.94 5.72 -27.12
N LEU A 19 -19.72 5.72 -26.56
CA LEU A 19 -19.07 4.50 -26.07
C LEU A 19 -19.57 4.08 -24.67
N LEU A 20 -20.01 5.04 -23.86
CA LEU A 20 -20.55 4.82 -22.52
C LEU A 20 -22.07 4.60 -22.52
N GLY A 21 -22.75 5.02 -23.59
CA GLY A 21 -24.17 4.77 -23.85
C GLY A 21 -24.42 3.32 -24.20
N ARG A 22 -24.48 2.47 -23.18
CA ARG A 22 -25.08 1.14 -23.27
C ARG A 22 -26.59 1.32 -23.36
N GLU A 23 -27.08 1.76 -24.51
CA GLU A 23 -28.49 1.74 -24.85
C GLU A 23 -29.01 0.30 -24.70
N PRO A 24 -30.15 0.06 -24.03
CA PRO A 24 -30.71 -1.28 -23.94
C PRO A 24 -31.21 -1.67 -25.33
N VAL A 25 -30.43 -2.49 -26.04
CA VAL A 25 -30.95 -3.25 -27.17
C VAL A 25 -32.00 -4.21 -26.58
N ALA A 26 -33.26 -3.87 -26.83
CA ALA A 26 -34.37 -4.81 -26.74
C ALA A 26 -34.03 -6.01 -27.61
N SER A 27 -33.55 -7.08 -26.97
CA SER A 27 -33.51 -8.39 -27.61
C SER A 27 -34.95 -8.89 -27.71
N PRO A 28 -35.42 -9.43 -28.85
CA PRO A 28 -36.70 -10.09 -28.90
C PRO A 28 -36.68 -11.22 -27.88
N GLN A 29 -37.66 -11.17 -26.97
CA GLN A 29 -37.86 -12.18 -25.96
C GLN A 29 -38.21 -13.46 -26.69
N VAL A 30 -37.25 -14.38 -26.79
CA VAL A 30 -37.55 -15.75 -27.22
C VAL A 30 -38.29 -16.39 -26.06
N VAL A 31 -39.62 -16.38 -26.17
CA VAL A 31 -40.54 -17.08 -25.30
C VAL A 31 -40.17 -18.57 -25.33
N PRO A 32 -39.85 -19.22 -24.19
CA PRO A 32 -39.80 -20.67 -24.15
C PRO A 32 -41.21 -21.19 -24.41
N SER A 33 -41.40 -21.92 -25.51
CA SER A 33 -42.66 -22.62 -25.78
C SER A 33 -43.01 -23.57 -24.62
N PRO A 34 -44.30 -23.85 -24.38
CA PRO A 34 -44.73 -24.70 -23.27
C PRO A 34 -44.20 -26.13 -23.50
N ARG A 35 -43.39 -26.64 -22.57
CA ARG A 35 -43.08 -28.08 -22.54
C ARG A 35 -44.35 -28.81 -22.13
N LYS A 36 -44.84 -29.68 -23.01
CA LYS A 36 -45.91 -30.63 -22.73
C LYS A 36 -45.52 -31.48 -21.49
N PRO A 37 -46.44 -31.75 -20.56
CA PRO A 37 -46.13 -32.58 -19.39
C PRO A 37 -45.86 -34.02 -19.83
N ALA A 38 -44.69 -34.55 -19.52
CA ALA A 38 -44.47 -35.99 -19.52
C ALA A 38 -44.96 -36.53 -18.18
N VAL A 39 -46.12 -37.16 -18.20
CA VAL A 39 -46.71 -37.93 -17.12
C VAL A 39 -45.80 -39.11 -16.78
N GLY A 40 -45.42 -39.22 -15.51
CA GLY A 40 -44.76 -40.40 -14.93
C GLY A 40 -44.61 -40.22 -13.42
N GLU A 41 -45.22 -41.11 -12.64
CA GLU A 41 -45.17 -41.09 -11.17
C GLU A 41 -43.73 -41.27 -10.64
N PRO A 42 -43.38 -40.68 -9.47
CA PRO A 42 -42.06 -40.87 -8.87
C PRO A 42 -41.93 -42.29 -8.32
N VAL A 43 -41.15 -43.14 -9.00
CA VAL A 43 -40.65 -44.38 -8.42
C VAL A 43 -39.42 -44.06 -7.57
N THR A 44 -39.49 -44.39 -6.28
CA THR A 44 -38.38 -44.25 -5.33
C THR A 44 -37.22 -45.20 -5.70
N PRO A 45 -35.94 -44.76 -5.66
CA PRO A 45 -34.82 -45.69 -5.82
C PRO A 45 -34.72 -46.63 -4.61
N SER A 46 -34.83 -47.93 -4.87
CA SER A 46 -34.60 -48.99 -3.90
C SER A 46 -33.12 -49.06 -3.51
N THR A 47 -32.86 -49.09 -2.21
CA THR A 47 -31.66 -49.64 -1.56
C THR A 47 -31.23 -50.95 -2.22
N ASP A 48 -29.97 -51.03 -2.68
CA ASP A 48 -29.03 -52.16 -2.45
C ASP A 48 -27.69 -51.93 -3.19
N ARG A 49 -26.60 -52.35 -2.55
CA ARG A 49 -25.18 -52.48 -2.99
C ARG A 49 -24.26 -51.25 -3.02
N HIS A 50 -23.55 -51.12 -1.89
CA HIS A 50 -22.22 -50.51 -1.78
C HIS A 50 -21.14 -51.59 -2.02
N PRO A 51 -20.20 -51.45 -2.98
CA PRO A 51 -18.99 -52.26 -3.02
C PRO A 51 -18.02 -51.75 -1.96
N LYS A 52 -17.60 -52.58 -1.00
CA LYS A 52 -16.55 -52.23 -0.03
C LYS A 52 -15.28 -51.86 -0.82
N LYS A 53 -14.83 -50.61 -0.68
CA LYS A 53 -13.45 -50.21 -0.94
C LYS A 53 -12.78 -50.05 0.41
N ASP A 54 -11.66 -50.72 0.59
CA ASP A 54 -10.78 -50.55 1.75
C ASP A 54 -10.39 -49.07 1.89
N PRO A 55 -10.37 -48.50 3.11
CA PRO A 55 -9.79 -47.19 3.32
C PRO A 55 -8.27 -47.38 3.34
N GLU A 56 -7.66 -47.37 2.17
CA GLU A 56 -6.23 -47.08 2.11
C GLU A 56 -6.07 -45.61 2.48
N GLU A 57 -5.38 -45.41 3.59
CA GLU A 57 -5.21 -44.18 4.33
C GLU A 57 -4.39 -43.18 3.51
N ASP A 58 -5.04 -42.50 2.59
CA ASP A 58 -4.48 -41.32 1.93
C ASP A 58 -4.56 -40.17 2.95
N THR A 59 -3.66 -40.18 3.93
CA THR A 59 -3.46 -39.05 4.85
C THR A 59 -3.10 -37.85 3.97
N PRO A 60 -3.98 -36.85 3.80
CA PRO A 60 -3.56 -35.64 3.11
C PRO A 60 -2.47 -35.03 3.98
N ASN A 61 -1.25 -34.99 3.47
CA ASN A 61 -0.14 -34.31 4.14
C ASN A 61 -0.61 -32.86 4.36
N PRO A 62 -0.93 -32.43 5.60
CA PRO A 62 -1.35 -31.06 5.81
C PRO A 62 -0.17 -30.18 5.36
N PRO A 63 -0.42 -29.04 4.69
CA PRO A 63 0.65 -28.09 4.43
C PRO A 63 1.35 -27.80 5.77
N PRO A 64 2.68 -27.63 5.80
CA PRO A 64 3.39 -27.34 7.04
C PRO A 64 2.63 -26.19 7.71
N ALA A 65 2.15 -26.43 8.94
CA ALA A 65 1.37 -25.44 9.68
C ALA A 65 2.11 -24.12 9.54
N ALA A 66 1.51 -23.18 8.82
CA ALA A 66 2.10 -21.87 8.62
C ALA A 66 2.34 -21.36 10.03
N GLN A 67 3.60 -21.36 10.48
CA GLN A 67 3.92 -21.01 11.85
C GLN A 67 3.42 -19.59 12.03
N GLU A 68 2.29 -19.47 12.73
CA GLU A 68 1.67 -18.19 12.95
C GLU A 68 2.67 -17.37 13.74
N SER A 69 3.04 -16.20 13.22
CA SER A 69 4.08 -15.39 13.84
C SER A 69 3.73 -15.17 15.31
N PRO A 70 4.69 -15.29 16.25
CA PRO A 70 4.44 -15.03 17.66
C PRO A 70 3.99 -13.59 17.91
N ARG A 71 4.18 -12.69 16.93
CA ARG A 71 3.77 -11.28 16.96
C ARG A 71 2.41 -11.02 16.31
N ILE A 72 1.62 -12.05 16.03
CA ILE A 72 0.34 -11.88 15.31
C ILE A 72 -0.68 -11.05 16.12
N ASP A 73 -0.72 -11.19 17.44
CA ASP A 73 -1.64 -10.41 18.28
C ASP A 73 -1.24 -8.93 18.36
N ASP A 74 0.06 -8.65 18.46
CA ASP A 74 0.60 -7.29 18.35
C ASP A 74 0.27 -6.69 16.97
N ALA A 75 0.40 -7.49 15.91
CA ALA A 75 0.05 -7.07 14.56
C ALA A 75 -1.46 -6.80 14.40
N ARG A 76 -2.34 -7.62 15.00
CA ARG A 76 -3.79 -7.35 15.04
C ARG A 76 -4.09 -6.03 15.76
N ALA A 77 -3.41 -5.75 16.87
CA ALA A 77 -3.54 -4.48 17.58
C ALA A 77 -3.13 -3.29 16.70
N VAL A 78 -2.00 -3.39 15.98
CA VAL A 78 -1.53 -2.38 15.01
C VAL A 78 -2.56 -2.11 13.92
N ILE A 79 -3.19 -3.15 13.36
CA ILE A 79 -4.25 -3.00 12.35
C ILE A 79 -5.54 -2.43 12.95
N GLY A 80 -5.83 -2.75 14.22
CA GLY A 80 -6.96 -2.23 14.97
C GLY A 80 -6.95 -0.72 15.16
N THR A 81 -5.77 -0.09 15.21
CA THR A 81 -5.64 1.37 15.39
C THR A 81 -5.71 2.18 14.09
N LEU A 82 -5.69 1.55 12.92
CA LEU A 82 -5.74 2.25 11.62
C LEU A 82 -6.92 3.21 11.45
N PRO A 83 -8.16 2.90 11.90
CA PRO A 83 -9.28 3.84 11.83
C PRO A 83 -9.08 5.14 12.62
N ALA A 84 -8.26 5.10 13.67
CA ALA A 84 -7.87 6.28 14.45
C ALA A 84 -6.72 7.05 13.80
N LEU A 85 -5.85 6.35 13.05
CA LEU A 85 -4.73 6.94 12.31
C LEU A 85 -5.20 7.88 11.19
N SER A 86 -6.25 7.51 10.46
CA SER A 86 -6.84 8.35 9.42
C SER A 86 -8.30 7.95 9.13
N PRO A 87 -9.20 8.94 8.90
CA PRO A 87 -10.56 8.67 8.46
C PRO A 87 -10.65 7.82 7.18
N ALA A 88 -9.66 7.92 6.29
CA ALA A 88 -9.63 7.18 5.04
C ALA A 88 -9.54 5.64 5.25
N LEU A 89 -9.11 5.18 6.43
CA LEU A 89 -8.90 3.77 6.75
C LEU A 89 -10.03 3.14 7.57
N ARG A 90 -11.14 3.86 7.82
CA ARG A 90 -12.26 3.36 8.64
C ARG A 90 -13.00 2.18 8.01
N HIS A 91 -13.04 2.11 6.68
CA HIS A 91 -13.86 1.16 5.93
C HIS A 91 -13.11 -0.10 5.48
N ILE A 92 -12.13 -0.56 6.25
CA ILE A 92 -11.44 -1.83 5.98
C ILE A 92 -12.38 -3.01 6.34
N PRO A 93 -12.74 -3.88 5.38
CA PRO A 93 -13.54 -5.08 5.64
C PRO A 93 -12.91 -6.00 6.69
N PRO A 94 -13.70 -6.60 7.60
CA PRO A 94 -13.18 -7.50 8.63
C PRO A 94 -12.34 -8.65 8.07
N GLY A 95 -12.77 -9.27 6.97
CA GLY A 95 -12.04 -10.39 6.36
C GLY A 95 -10.64 -10.02 5.82
N MET A 96 -10.37 -8.74 5.55
CA MET A 96 -9.01 -8.30 5.19
C MET A 96 -8.13 -8.01 6.42
N ARG A 97 -8.71 -7.83 7.62
CA ARG A 97 -7.90 -7.48 8.80
C ARG A 97 -6.90 -8.57 9.17
N ASP A 98 -7.28 -9.84 9.05
CA ASP A 98 -6.38 -10.96 9.33
C ASP A 98 -5.24 -11.07 8.31
N GLU A 99 -5.53 -10.79 7.03
CA GLU A 99 -4.49 -10.69 6.01
C GLU A 99 -3.52 -9.56 6.34
N LEU A 100 -4.04 -8.36 6.65
CA LEU A 100 -3.21 -7.22 7.02
C LEU A 100 -2.40 -7.47 8.30
N ALA A 101 -2.96 -8.18 9.29
CA ALA A 101 -2.25 -8.57 10.50
C ALA A 101 -1.08 -9.51 10.16
N ARG A 102 -1.25 -10.47 9.25
CA ARG A 102 -0.13 -11.30 8.78
C ARG A 102 0.96 -10.49 8.06
N LEU A 103 0.60 -9.47 7.30
CA LEU A 103 1.60 -8.58 6.68
C LEU A 103 2.34 -7.77 7.74
N ALA A 104 1.62 -7.17 8.68
CA ALA A 104 2.21 -6.40 9.77
C ALA A 104 3.09 -7.27 10.69
N ALA A 105 2.72 -8.52 10.94
CA ALA A 105 3.55 -9.45 11.69
C ALA A 105 4.92 -9.66 11.02
N ARG A 106 5.00 -9.75 9.67
CA ARG A 106 6.28 -9.80 8.97
C ARG A 106 7.14 -8.55 9.17
N TRP A 107 6.52 -7.38 9.26
CA TRP A 107 7.24 -6.13 9.56
C TRP A 107 7.80 -6.18 10.98
N LEU A 108 6.98 -6.60 11.94
CA LEU A 108 7.42 -6.76 13.31
C LEU A 108 8.55 -7.78 13.41
N ASP A 109 8.43 -8.94 12.77
CA ASP A 109 9.46 -10.00 12.72
C ASP A 109 10.78 -9.51 12.11
N ALA A 110 10.72 -8.61 11.12
CA ALA A 110 11.90 -7.93 10.56
C ALA A 110 12.50 -6.85 11.49
N GLY A 111 11.92 -6.64 12.68
CA GLY A 111 12.41 -5.74 13.71
C GLY A 111 11.86 -4.32 13.61
N HIS A 112 10.86 -4.05 12.78
CA HIS A 112 10.13 -2.78 12.80
C HIS A 112 9.22 -2.70 14.02
N THR A 113 8.99 -1.50 14.53
CA THR A 113 8.05 -1.24 15.61
C THR A 113 6.66 -0.95 15.06
N SER A 114 5.63 -0.99 15.93
CA SER A 114 4.28 -0.54 15.59
C SER A 114 4.26 0.90 15.06
N SER A 115 5.08 1.77 15.64
CA SER A 115 5.22 3.17 15.22
C SER A 115 5.81 3.29 13.82
N ASP A 116 6.82 2.49 13.48
CA ASP A 116 7.43 2.49 12.14
C ASP A 116 6.39 2.12 11.06
N ILE A 117 5.52 1.14 11.37
CA ILE A 117 4.43 0.73 10.49
C ILE A 117 3.41 1.85 10.33
N HIS A 118 2.98 2.48 11.43
CA HIS A 118 2.02 3.59 11.39
C HIS A 118 2.58 4.79 10.63
N GLU A 119 3.83 5.16 10.87
CA GLU A 119 4.51 6.25 10.19
C GLU A 119 4.65 5.96 8.68
N HIS A 120 5.00 4.72 8.33
CA HIS A 120 5.05 4.29 6.93
C HIS A 120 3.69 4.43 6.24
N ILE A 121 2.61 3.98 6.88
CA ILE A 121 1.25 4.13 6.34
C ILE A 121 0.89 5.61 6.22
N GLN A 122 1.14 6.42 7.25
CA GLN A 122 0.84 7.85 7.26
C GLN A 122 1.55 8.61 6.13
N ARG A 123 2.84 8.33 5.90
CA ARG A 123 3.62 8.95 4.83
C ARG A 123 3.08 8.66 3.44
N CYS A 124 2.40 7.53 3.26
CA CYS A 124 1.83 7.14 1.98
C CYS A 124 0.36 7.56 1.80
N LEU A 125 -0.30 8.04 2.85
CA LEU A 125 -1.69 8.47 2.75
C LEU A 125 -1.82 9.72 1.87
N PRO A 126 -2.91 9.83 1.09
CA PRO A 126 -3.16 11.04 0.32
C PRO A 126 -3.48 12.21 1.27
N GLY A 127 -3.26 13.43 0.79
CA GLY A 127 -3.52 14.65 1.54
C GLY A 127 -4.95 14.75 2.08
N ALA A 128 -5.13 15.54 3.13
CA ALA A 128 -6.39 15.71 3.84
C ALA A 128 -7.57 15.97 2.87
N GLY A 129 -8.67 15.21 3.05
CA GLY A 129 -9.87 15.31 2.22
C GLY A 129 -9.94 14.37 1.02
N THR A 130 -8.84 13.66 0.70
CA THR A 130 -8.85 12.67 -0.39
C THR A 130 -9.33 11.31 0.11
N LEU A 131 -10.38 10.77 -0.50
CA LEU A 131 -10.91 9.44 -0.15
C LEU A 131 -10.08 8.32 -0.79
N VAL A 132 -9.73 7.32 0.00
CA VAL A 132 -9.13 6.07 -0.51
C VAL A 132 -10.27 5.11 -0.83
N GLN A 133 -10.51 4.87 -2.11
CA GLN A 133 -11.66 4.07 -2.57
C GLN A 133 -11.59 2.58 -2.16
N ARG A 134 -10.38 2.07 -1.91
CA ARG A 134 -10.13 0.69 -1.45
C ARG A 134 -9.10 0.68 -0.31
N PRO A 135 -9.50 0.99 0.94
CA PRO A 135 -8.55 1.21 2.03
C PRO A 135 -7.75 -0.03 2.40
N GLY A 136 -8.38 -1.20 2.50
CA GLY A 136 -7.62 -2.40 2.85
C GLY A 136 -6.73 -2.91 1.70
N GLY A 137 -7.14 -2.71 0.44
CA GLY A 137 -6.28 -3.01 -0.71
C GLY A 137 -5.05 -2.10 -0.77
N PHE A 138 -5.23 -0.83 -0.37
CA PHE A 138 -4.15 0.14 -0.22
C PHE A 138 -3.17 -0.26 0.90
N VAL A 139 -3.67 -0.54 2.11
CA VAL A 139 -2.80 -0.98 3.22
C VAL A 139 -2.09 -2.29 2.88
N ARG A 140 -2.77 -3.23 2.21
CA ARG A 140 -2.15 -4.46 1.72
C ARG A 140 -0.99 -4.19 0.77
N TYR A 141 -1.14 -3.22 -0.13
CA TYR A 141 -0.08 -2.82 -1.05
C TYR A 141 1.12 -2.25 -0.29
N LEU A 142 0.90 -1.36 0.68
CA LEU A 142 1.98 -0.76 1.48
C LEU A 142 2.74 -1.80 2.31
N LEU A 143 2.02 -2.72 2.96
CA LEU A 143 2.64 -3.70 3.87
C LEU A 143 3.21 -4.92 3.14
N ARG A 144 3.05 -5.02 1.82
CA ARG A 144 3.52 -6.19 1.05
C ARG A 144 5.02 -6.35 1.17
N ASP A 145 5.76 -5.27 0.93
CA ASP A 145 7.22 -5.25 0.89
C ASP A 145 7.76 -4.65 2.19
N VAL A 146 8.59 -5.41 2.90
CA VAL A 146 9.18 -4.95 4.17
C VAL A 146 10.43 -4.15 3.85
N PRO A 147 10.47 -2.84 4.13
CA PRO A 147 11.67 -2.04 3.89
C PRO A 147 12.80 -2.55 4.78
N ALA A 148 14.03 -2.48 4.26
CA ALA A 148 15.20 -2.72 5.08
C ALA A 148 15.17 -1.72 6.25
N LYS A 149 15.38 -2.21 7.48
CA LYS A 149 15.46 -1.34 8.65
C LYS A 149 16.67 -0.43 8.47
N GLU A 150 16.44 0.86 8.28
CA GLU A 150 17.53 1.83 8.30
C GLU A 150 18.11 1.84 9.70
N LEU A 151 19.34 1.33 9.83
CA LEU A 151 20.17 1.66 10.99
C LEU A 151 20.24 3.18 11.08
N PRO A 152 20.21 3.77 12.29
CA PRO A 152 20.28 5.22 12.45
C PRO A 152 21.52 5.73 11.73
N ARG A 153 21.32 6.27 10.52
CA ARG A 153 22.36 7.05 9.86
C ARG A 153 22.54 8.29 10.74
N PRO A 154 23.77 8.68 11.07
CA PRO A 154 23.99 9.91 11.83
C PRO A 154 23.29 11.05 11.08
N ALA A 155 22.19 11.53 11.66
CA ALA A 155 21.29 12.50 11.05
C ALA A 155 22.10 13.72 10.62
N ASN A 156 22.02 14.10 9.33
CA ASN A 156 22.56 15.31 8.68
C ASN A 156 23.52 16.14 9.55
N ARG A 157 24.57 15.49 10.05
CA ARG A 157 25.51 16.14 10.94
C ARG A 157 26.35 16.95 9.99
N LEU A 158 26.30 18.27 10.15
CA LEU A 158 27.29 19.12 9.49
C LEU A 158 28.65 18.46 9.71
N SER A 159 29.45 18.40 8.65
CA SER A 159 30.80 17.82 8.74
C SER A 159 31.49 18.42 9.97
N PRO A 160 32.22 17.66 10.79
CA PRO A 160 32.89 18.21 11.99
C PRO A 160 33.75 19.45 11.72
N ARG A 161 34.21 19.62 10.46
CA ARG A 161 34.91 20.81 9.97
C ARG A 161 34.07 22.09 9.96
N LEU A 162 32.75 21.98 9.79
CA LEU A 162 31.79 23.09 9.74
C LEU A 162 31.16 23.38 11.12
N GLU A 163 31.43 22.54 12.12
CA GLU A 163 30.91 22.74 13.47
C GLU A 163 31.49 24.02 14.07
N GLY A 164 30.61 24.97 14.41
CA GLY A 164 30.98 26.30 14.90
C GLY A 164 31.42 27.29 13.82
N ALA A 165 31.35 26.94 12.53
CA ALA A 165 31.55 27.91 11.45
C ALA A 165 30.31 28.81 11.30
N ARG A 166 30.52 30.11 11.07
CA ARG A 166 29.50 31.10 10.74
C ARG A 166 29.79 31.73 9.39
N GLU A 167 28.75 32.16 8.71
CA GLU A 167 28.88 32.92 7.47
C GLU A 167 29.33 34.35 7.76
N CYS A 168 30.29 34.83 6.99
CA CYS A 168 30.79 36.19 7.03
C CYS A 168 29.76 37.13 6.42
N ALA A 169 29.42 38.21 7.12
CA ALA A 169 28.51 39.25 6.65
C ALA A 169 29.13 40.22 5.62
N GLY A 170 30.38 39.97 5.19
CA GLY A 170 31.08 40.82 4.22
C GLY A 170 30.81 40.43 2.76
N ASP A 171 31.15 41.33 1.84
CA ASP A 171 30.98 41.12 0.40
C ASP A 171 31.98 40.11 -0.15
N HIS A 172 31.51 38.88 -0.33
CA HIS A 172 32.22 37.81 -1.00
C HIS A 172 31.40 37.31 -2.19
N THR A 173 32.07 36.93 -3.28
CA THR A 173 31.38 36.35 -4.46
C THR A 173 30.69 35.01 -4.13
N GLN A 174 31.12 34.34 -3.06
CA GLN A 174 30.50 33.13 -2.52
C GLN A 174 30.38 33.26 -1.00
N PRO A 175 29.37 32.60 -0.37
CA PRO A 175 29.26 32.50 1.08
C PRO A 175 30.57 32.07 1.72
N MET A 176 31.17 32.95 2.51
CA MET A 176 32.45 32.69 3.16
C MET A 176 32.21 32.26 4.60
N LEU A 177 32.51 31.00 4.92
CA LEU A 177 32.41 30.49 6.29
C LEU A 177 33.72 30.73 7.04
N PHE A 178 33.64 31.19 8.28
CA PHE A 178 34.78 31.35 9.19
C PHE A 178 34.40 30.88 10.60
N ARG A 179 35.39 30.62 11.45
CA ARG A 179 35.16 30.24 12.85
C ARG A 179 35.38 31.47 13.74
N PRO A 180 34.32 32.09 14.29
CA PRO A 180 34.45 33.24 15.18
C PRO A 180 35.02 32.82 16.53
N LEU A 181 35.76 33.72 17.19
CA LEU A 181 36.23 33.52 18.57
C LEU A 181 35.27 34.09 19.62
N GLY A 182 34.25 34.83 19.19
CA GLY A 182 33.20 35.41 20.02
C GLY A 182 31.98 35.76 19.15
N ASP A 183 31.47 36.99 19.28
CA ASP A 183 30.30 37.48 18.52
C ASP A 183 30.68 38.13 17.17
N GLU A 184 31.83 37.75 16.64
CA GLU A 184 32.33 38.26 15.37
C GLU A 184 31.37 37.86 14.23
N THR A 185 31.00 38.83 13.40
CA THR A 185 30.14 38.64 12.22
C THR A 185 30.90 38.71 10.91
N HIS A 186 32.17 39.11 10.95
CA HIS A 186 33.04 39.29 9.80
C HIS A 186 34.29 38.43 9.95
N CYS A 187 34.75 37.84 8.85
CA CYS A 187 36.02 37.12 8.82
C CYS A 187 37.21 38.07 9.08
N PRO A 188 38.40 37.56 9.47
CA PRO A 188 39.56 38.39 9.76
C PRO A 188 39.94 39.36 8.64
N GLN A 189 39.76 38.97 7.37
CA GLN A 189 40.04 39.85 6.22
C GLN A 189 39.06 41.01 6.12
N CYS A 190 37.75 40.77 6.28
CA CYS A 190 36.75 41.84 6.26
C CYS A 190 36.85 42.73 7.51
N ALA A 191 37.19 42.16 8.67
CA ALA A 191 37.44 42.92 9.88
C ALA A 191 38.65 43.87 9.75
N LEU A 192 39.70 43.48 9.01
CA LEU A 192 40.84 44.36 8.71
C LEU A 192 40.47 45.49 7.75
N LYS A 193 39.69 45.18 6.70
CA LYS A 193 39.19 46.19 5.75
C LYS A 193 38.28 47.23 6.40
N ALA A 194 37.52 46.85 7.42
CA ALA A 194 36.64 47.77 8.14
C ALA A 194 37.39 48.76 9.06
N ARG A 195 38.69 48.52 9.32
CA ARG A 195 39.53 49.37 10.19
C ARG A 195 40.40 50.37 9.42
N THR A 196 40.41 50.27 8.10
CA THR A 196 41.12 51.16 7.17
C THR A 196 40.15 52.13 6.52
#